data_AF-A0A4Q4CN88-F1
#
_entry.id   AF-A0A4Q4CN88-F1
#
_cell.length_a   1.000
_cell.length_b   1.000
_cell.length_c   1.000
_cell.angle_alpha   90.00
_cell.angle_beta   90.00
_cell.angle_gamma   90.00
#
_symmetry.space_group_name_H-M   'P 1'
#
loop_
_entity.id
_entity.type
_entity.pdbx_description
1 polymer ?
#
loop_
_entity_poly.entity_id
_entity_poly.type
_entity_poly.pdbx_seq_one_letter_code
_entity_poly.pdbx_strand_id
1 'polypeptide(L)'
;MQIKWAARGLVIAAALLPLCALAQGLPALTSTPAANGGQNYTLSLQTLVLLTGLTFLPAALLMMTSFTRIIIVLSLLRQALGTQTAPPNQV
;
A
#
# COMPACT_ATOMS: atom_id res chain seq x y z
N MET A 1 -34.88 -15.44 -39.31
CA MET A 1 -34.70 -16.21 -38.05
C MET A 1 -33.23 -16.50 -37.69
N GLN A 2 -32.27 -16.38 -38.63
CA GLN A 2 -30.83 -16.68 -38.45
C GLN A 2 -30.04 -15.66 -37.61
N ILE A 3 -30.46 -14.38 -37.57
CA ILE A 3 -29.73 -13.29 -36.91
C ILE A 3 -29.73 -13.39 -35.36
N LYS A 4 -30.79 -13.99 -34.78
CA LYS A 4 -30.97 -14.04 -33.32
C LYS A 4 -29.98 -15.00 -32.65
N TRP A 5 -29.48 -16.01 -33.36
CA TRP A 5 -28.50 -16.95 -32.84
C TRP A 5 -27.08 -16.36 -32.81
N ALA A 6 -26.71 -15.61 -33.84
CA ALA A 6 -25.43 -14.88 -33.88
C ALA A 6 -25.34 -13.81 -32.78
N ALA A 7 -26.42 -13.06 -32.55
CA ALA A 7 -26.48 -12.06 -31.49
C ALA A 7 -26.36 -12.69 -30.08
N ARG A 8 -26.98 -13.86 -29.85
CA ARG A 8 -26.85 -14.58 -28.56
C ARG A 8 -25.42 -15.11 -28.36
N GLY A 9 -24.77 -15.62 -29.41
CA GLY A 9 -23.37 -16.05 -29.35
C GLY A 9 -22.39 -14.91 -29.04
N LEU A 10 -22.62 -13.73 -29.65
CA LEU A 10 -21.81 -12.53 -29.41
C LEU A 10 -21.98 -12.00 -27.97
N VAL A 11 -23.19 -12.00 -27.44
CA VAL A 11 -23.47 -11.56 -26.05
C VAL A 11 -22.84 -12.52 -25.04
N ILE A 12 -22.84 -13.84 -25.31
CA ILE A 12 -22.17 -14.83 -24.46
C ILE A 12 -20.65 -14.64 -24.51
N ALA A 13 -20.08 -14.40 -25.70
CA ALA A 13 -18.65 -14.10 -25.84
C ALA A 13 -18.27 -12.80 -25.12
N ALA A 14 -19.11 -11.76 -25.20
CA ALA A 14 -18.90 -10.49 -24.50
C ALA A 14 -19.01 -10.62 -22.96
N ALA A 15 -19.90 -11.50 -22.47
CA ALA A 15 -20.03 -11.81 -21.04
C ALA A 15 -18.88 -12.68 -20.50
N LEU A 16 -18.11 -13.36 -21.37
CA LEU A 16 -16.93 -14.15 -21.01
C LEU A 16 -15.63 -13.34 -21.02
N LEU A 17 -15.58 -12.19 -21.71
CA LEU A 17 -14.46 -11.23 -21.68
C LEU A 17 -14.03 -10.82 -20.24
N PRO A 18 -14.93 -10.51 -19.29
CA PRO A 18 -14.51 -10.15 -17.93
C PRO A 18 -13.88 -11.31 -17.15
N LEU A 19 -14.10 -12.56 -17.56
CA LEU A 19 -13.48 -13.73 -16.92
C LEU A 19 -11.97 -13.82 -17.23
N CYS A 20 -11.56 -13.39 -18.42
CA CYS A 20 -10.14 -13.29 -18.79
C CYS A 20 -9.43 -12.12 -18.09
N ALA A 21 -10.16 -11.06 -17.69
CA ALA A 21 -9.61 -9.96 -16.91
C ALA A 21 -9.34 -10.36 -15.45
N LEU A 22 -10.19 -11.21 -14.85
CA LEU A 22 -9.95 -11.80 -13.53
C LEU A 22 -8.87 -12.89 -13.51
N ALA A 23 -8.45 -13.39 -14.69
CA ALA A 23 -7.35 -14.35 -14.83
C ALA A 23 -5.96 -13.70 -14.77
N GLN A 24 -5.86 -12.36 -14.72
CA GLN A 24 -4.66 -11.68 -14.25
C GLN A 24 -4.55 -11.90 -12.74
N GLY A 25 -4.21 -13.14 -12.36
CA GLY A 25 -3.91 -13.50 -10.98
C GLY A 25 -2.94 -12.49 -10.41
N LEU A 26 -3.28 -11.93 -9.25
CA LEU A 26 -2.52 -10.94 -8.50
C LEU A 26 -1.01 -11.13 -8.74
N PRO A 27 -0.39 -10.32 -9.63
CA PRO A 27 1.04 -10.42 -9.90
C PRO A 27 1.86 -10.18 -8.63
N ALA A 28 1.22 -9.68 -7.56
CA ALA A 28 1.79 -9.56 -6.23
C ALA A 28 2.13 -10.90 -5.55
N LEU A 29 1.56 -12.06 -5.92
CA LEU A 29 1.75 -13.30 -5.14
C LEU A 29 2.51 -14.42 -5.89
N THR A 30 3.08 -14.15 -7.07
CA THR A 30 3.92 -15.13 -7.77
C THR A 30 5.37 -14.98 -7.31
N SER A 31 5.77 -15.74 -6.28
CA SER A 31 7.17 -15.92 -5.92
C SER A 31 7.80 -16.91 -6.91
N THR A 32 8.67 -16.44 -7.81
CA THR A 32 9.48 -17.35 -8.62
C THR A 32 10.69 -17.80 -7.78
N PRO A 33 10.87 -19.11 -7.52
CA PRO A 33 12.02 -19.58 -6.74
C PRO A 33 13.31 -19.31 -7.52
N ALA A 34 14.23 -18.54 -6.93
CA ALA A 34 15.60 -18.41 -7.43
C ALA A 34 16.42 -19.63 -6.99
N ALA A 35 17.37 -20.04 -7.82
CA ALA A 35 18.19 -21.25 -7.67
C ALA A 35 19.03 -21.34 -6.37
N ASN A 36 19.10 -20.25 -5.58
CA ASN A 36 19.85 -20.16 -4.31
C ASN A 36 18.96 -20.05 -3.05
N GLY A 37 17.69 -20.47 -3.12
CA GLY A 37 16.78 -20.41 -1.96
C GLY A 37 16.21 -19.01 -1.67
N GLY A 38 16.38 -18.07 -2.60
CA GLY A 38 15.74 -16.75 -2.56
C GLY A 38 14.44 -16.76 -3.36
N GLN A 39 13.41 -16.06 -2.88
CA GLN A 39 12.18 -15.84 -3.66
C GLN A 39 12.34 -14.56 -4.48
N ASN A 40 12.29 -14.66 -5.81
CA ASN A 40 12.18 -13.48 -6.67
C ASN A 40 10.74 -12.97 -6.56
N TYR A 41 10.54 -11.97 -5.72
CA TYR A 41 9.30 -11.20 -5.67
C TYR A 41 9.10 -10.46 -6.99
N THR A 42 7.85 -10.26 -7.40
CA THR A 42 7.58 -9.45 -8.58
C THR A 42 8.05 -8.02 -8.37
N LEU A 43 8.50 -7.38 -9.45
CA LEU A 43 9.05 -6.02 -9.41
C LEU A 43 8.12 -5.04 -8.68
N SER A 44 6.80 -5.21 -8.83
CA SER A 44 5.79 -4.42 -8.13
C SER A 44 5.76 -4.63 -6.61
N LEU A 45 5.91 -5.87 -6.13
CA LEU A 45 5.96 -6.15 -4.68
C LEU A 45 7.26 -5.63 -4.08
N GLN A 46 8.38 -5.81 -4.80
CA GLN A 46 9.68 -5.31 -4.38
C GLN A 46 9.71 -3.78 -4.28
N THR A 47 9.15 -3.06 -5.25
CA THR A 47 9.06 -1.59 -5.20
C THR A 47 8.09 -1.12 -4.13
N LEU A 48 6.97 -1.82 -3.89
CA LEU A 48 6.03 -1.50 -2.80
C LEU A 48 6.73 -1.55 -1.44
N VAL A 49 7.45 -2.64 -1.14
CA VAL A 49 8.17 -2.79 0.14
C VAL A 49 9.28 -1.76 0.26
N LEU A 50 10.01 -1.47 -0.81
CA LEU A 50 11.07 -0.45 -0.83
C LEU A 50 10.52 0.95 -0.54
N LEU A 51 9.44 1.38 -1.20
CA LEU A 51 8.83 2.69 -0.96
C LEU A 51 8.23 2.78 0.45
N THR A 52 7.57 1.71 0.91
CA THR A 52 7.04 1.63 2.28
C THR A 52 8.17 1.78 3.30
N GLY A 53 9.26 1.04 3.14
CA GLY A 53 10.43 1.13 4.01
C GLY A 53 11.05 2.53 4.01
N LEU A 54 11.22 3.14 2.84
CA LEU A 54 11.79 4.49 2.71
C LEU A 54 10.95 5.56 3.43
N THR A 55 9.62 5.45 3.37
CA THR A 55 8.71 6.37 4.08
C THR A 55 8.63 6.12 5.60
N PHE A 56 8.83 4.88 6.04
CA PHE A 56 8.76 4.52 7.46
C PHE A 56 10.07 4.83 8.20
N LEU A 57 11.22 4.73 7.51
CA LEU A 57 12.55 4.98 8.05
C LEU A 57 12.69 6.33 8.79
N PRO A 58 12.23 7.49 8.28
CA PRO A 58 12.35 8.75 9.01
C PRO A 58 11.56 8.74 10.34
N ALA A 59 10.35 8.18 10.36
CA ALA A 59 9.56 8.07 11.59
C ALA A 59 10.23 7.14 12.60
N ALA A 60 10.77 6.01 12.14
CA ALA A 60 11.52 5.07 12.98
C ALA A 60 12.77 5.71 13.58
N LEU A 61 13.51 6.52 12.81
CA LEU A 61 14.66 7.26 13.32
C LEU A 61 14.25 8.25 14.42
N LEU A 62 13.18 9.02 14.22
CA LEU A 62 12.68 9.92 15.27
C LEU A 62 12.31 9.15 16.55
N MET A 63 11.67 7.99 16.41
CA MET A 63 11.29 7.11 17.54
C MET A 63 12.48 6.46 18.25
N MET A 64 13.59 6.20 17.55
CA MET A 64 14.82 5.68 18.14
C MET A 64 15.64 6.77 18.85
N THR A 65 15.32 8.05 18.65
CA THR A 65 16.01 9.17 19.32
C THR A 65 15.22 9.74 20.49
N SER A 66 15.88 10.58 21.31
CA SER A 66 15.25 11.32 22.40
C SER A 66 14.25 12.39 21.94
N PHE A 67 14.12 12.63 20.63
CA PHE A 67 13.20 13.60 20.05
C PHE A 67 11.74 13.38 20.49
N THR A 68 11.25 12.14 20.47
CA THR A 68 9.88 11.81 20.92
C THR A 68 9.66 12.15 22.39
N ARG A 69 10.67 11.92 23.25
CA ARG A 69 10.58 12.22 24.69
C ARG A 69 10.51 13.73 24.95
N ILE A 70 11.25 14.54 24.18
CA ILE A 70 11.22 16.00 24.27
C ILE A 70 9.83 16.52 23.89
N ILE A 71 9.24 16.04 22.80
CA ILE A 71 7.88 16.43 22.38
C ILE A 71 6.85 16.15 23.47
N ILE A 72 6.89 14.96 24.07
CA ILE A 72 5.96 14.56 25.13
C ILE A 72 6.10 15.49 26.34
N VAL A 73 7.32 15.77 26.80
CA VAL A 73 7.54 16.67 27.94
C VAL A 73 7.06 18.09 27.64
N LEU A 74 7.38 18.63 26.47
CA LEU A 74 6.91 19.95 26.06
C LEU A 74 5.38 20.01 25.93
N SER A 75 4.75 18.92 25.48
CA SER A 75 3.29 18.81 25.46
C SER A 75 2.74 18.86 26.89
N LEU A 76 3.23 18.01 27.79
CA LEU A 76 2.77 17.96 29.19
C LEU A 76 2.95 19.30 29.90
N LEU A 77 4.07 19.99 29.65
CA LEU A 77 4.29 21.34 30.16
C LEU A 77 3.25 22.34 29.61
N ARG A 78 2.91 22.27 28.32
CA ARG A 78 1.85 23.11 27.72
C ARG A 78 0.48 22.82 28.32
N GLN A 79 0.14 21.55 28.53
CA GLN A 79 -1.11 21.17 29.22
C GLN A 79 -1.16 21.76 30.65
N ALA A 80 -0.05 21.71 31.38
CA ALA A 80 0.05 22.23 32.74
C ALA A 80 -0.06 23.77 32.81
N LEU A 81 0.40 24.48 31.77
CA LEU A 81 0.33 25.95 31.68
C LEU A 81 -1.06 26.46 31.23
N GLY A 82 -2.03 25.58 30.94
CA GLY A 82 -3.40 25.98 30.56
C GLY A 82 -3.51 26.66 29.19
N THR A 83 -2.41 26.79 28.43
CA THR A 83 -2.36 27.41 27.11
C THR A 83 -2.73 26.40 26.01
N GLN A 84 -3.98 25.93 26.04
CA GLN A 84 -4.51 24.91 25.12
C GLN A 84 -4.84 25.43 23.71
N THR A 85 -4.69 26.73 23.44
CA THR A 85 -5.15 27.34 22.18
C THR A 85 -4.07 28.08 21.38
N ALA A 86 -2.79 27.87 21.68
CA ALA A 86 -1.78 28.20 20.68
C ALA A 86 -2.02 27.25 19.49
N PRO A 87 -2.36 27.77 18.29
CA PRO A 87 -2.65 26.93 17.13
C PRO A 87 -1.54 25.89 17.01
N PRO A 88 -1.88 24.59 16.94
CA PRO A 88 -0.89 23.52 16.94
C PRO A 88 0.17 23.85 15.90
N ASN A 89 1.44 23.88 16.32
CA ASN A 89 2.53 24.08 15.38
C ASN A 89 2.55 22.87 14.45
N GLN A 90 1.90 23.02 13.29
CA GLN A 90 1.93 22.10 12.18
C GLN A 90 3.35 22.14 11.64
N VAL A 91 4.22 21.31 12.22
CA VAL A 91 5.42 20.84 11.52
C VAL A 91 5.01 19.75 10.54
#